data_AF-A0A820KTP2-F1
#
_entry.id   AF-A0A820KTP2-F1
#
_cell.length_a   1.000
_cell.length_b   1.000
_cell.length_c   1.000
_cell.angle_alpha   90.00
_cell.angle_beta   90.00
_cell.angle_gamma   90.00
#
_symmetry.space_group_name_H-M   'P 1'
#
loop_
_entity.id
_entity.type
_entity.pdbx_description
1 polymer ?
#
loop_
_entity_poly.entity_id
_entity_poly.type
_entity_poly.pdbx_seq_one_letter_code
_entity_poly.pdbx_strand_id
1 'polypeptide(L)'
;TLDDMKNTINIFDLFLPHYSAKAMWIRNLIKRITKNYDLLIQSSNLPDLIQQNDIKFAYEKFLTFVDNIEKRIYQEWWLLASELQPKKLLQKPFLKENIENKYFIDVYFDPQIILALNESLWWIRLNYEIPFSLTDVYNTRKSFRQMREETNEFIRKFNKIIDSLHGQELCLFEEHIRTIIKKLQPGFLGKVNYINENSFHDFASEANRIIDQVYKNKF
;
A
#
# COMPACT_ATOMS: atom_id res chain seq x y z
N THR A 1 -3.87 14.35 22.93
CA THR A 1 -3.95 13.06 23.69
C THR A 1 -5.05 12.09 23.27
N LEU A 2 -5.71 12.27 22.12
CA LEU A 2 -6.34 11.15 21.38
C LEU A 2 -6.14 11.29 19.87
N ASP A 3 -5.85 12.51 19.40
CA ASP A 3 -5.51 12.78 17.99
C ASP A 3 -4.06 12.42 17.61
N ASP A 4 -3.12 12.38 18.55
CA ASP A 4 -1.73 11.99 18.26
C ASP A 4 -1.57 10.47 18.01
N MET A 5 -2.51 9.65 18.50
CA MET A 5 -2.54 8.20 18.23
C MET A 5 -3.17 7.84 16.87
N LYS A 6 -3.81 8.80 16.18
CA LYS A 6 -4.28 8.59 14.79
C LYS A 6 -3.17 8.75 13.76
N ASN A 7 -2.07 9.43 14.11
CA ASN A 7 -1.00 9.78 13.18
C ASN A 7 0.21 8.85 13.21
N THR A 8 0.25 7.88 14.13
CA THR A 8 1.20 6.77 14.05
C THR A 8 0.54 5.62 13.31
N ILE A 9 0.48 5.73 11.98
CA ILE A 9 0.08 4.61 11.14
C ILE A 9 1.12 3.51 11.38
N ASN A 10 0.73 2.49 12.12
CA ASN A 10 1.59 1.33 12.35
C ASN A 10 1.93 0.74 10.98
N ILE A 11 3.19 0.40 10.72
CA ILE A 11 3.63 -0.13 9.42
C ILE A 11 2.79 -1.37 9.05
N PHE A 12 2.34 -2.13 10.05
CA PHE A 12 1.42 -3.25 9.88
C PHE A 12 0.00 -2.84 9.47
N ASP A 13 -0.54 -1.73 10.00
CA ASP A 13 -1.83 -1.17 9.59
C ASP A 13 -1.81 -0.63 8.16
N LEU A 14 -0.62 -0.28 7.66
CA LEU A 14 -0.43 0.18 6.28
C LEU A 14 -0.68 -0.90 5.22
N PHE A 15 -0.58 -2.18 5.61
CA PHE A 15 -0.75 -3.32 4.70
C PHE A 15 -2.12 -3.98 4.81
N LEU A 16 -2.88 -3.68 5.86
CA LEU A 16 -4.21 -4.25 6.04
C LEU A 16 -5.25 -3.35 5.38
N PRO A 17 -6.06 -3.86 4.43
CA PRO A 17 -7.19 -3.09 3.94
C PRO A 17 -8.17 -2.81 5.08
N HIS A 18 -8.54 -1.56 5.29
CA HIS A 18 -9.44 -1.15 6.36
C HIS A 18 -10.91 -1.39 6.02
N TYR A 19 -11.32 -1.06 4.79
CA TYR A 19 -12.71 -1.09 4.36
C TYR A 19 -13.10 -2.48 3.86
N SER A 20 -12.34 -3.03 2.92
CA SER A 20 -12.64 -4.36 2.38
C SER A 20 -12.45 -5.49 3.40
N ALA A 21 -11.56 -5.36 4.39
CA ALA A 21 -11.49 -6.33 5.49
C ALA A 21 -12.78 -6.33 6.34
N LYS A 22 -13.38 -5.16 6.62
CA LYS A 22 -14.67 -5.07 7.31
C LYS A 22 -15.77 -5.75 6.49
N ALA A 23 -15.81 -5.49 5.18
CA ALA A 23 -16.78 -6.16 4.29
C ALA A 23 -16.57 -7.68 4.25
N MET A 24 -15.33 -8.16 4.18
CA MET A 24 -15.02 -9.59 4.27
C MET A 24 -15.47 -10.21 5.60
N TRP A 25 -15.22 -9.53 6.72
CA TRP A 25 -15.66 -9.96 8.03
C TRP A 25 -17.18 -10.06 8.11
N ILE A 26 -17.89 -9.05 7.60
CA ILE A 26 -19.34 -9.03 7.48
C ILE A 26 -19.85 -10.23 6.69
N ARG A 27 -19.30 -10.52 5.51
CA ARG A 27 -19.71 -11.67 4.70
C ARG A 27 -19.48 -13.01 5.41
N ASN A 28 -18.37 -13.15 6.13
CA ASN A 28 -18.10 -14.35 6.91
C ASN A 28 -19.08 -14.51 8.08
N LEU A 29 -19.46 -13.40 8.72
CA LEU A 29 -20.45 -13.38 9.79
C LEU A 29 -21.83 -13.76 9.27
N ILE A 30 -22.25 -13.23 8.11
CA ILE A 30 -23.49 -13.64 7.43
C ILE A 30 -23.47 -15.14 7.17
N LYS A 31 -22.44 -15.67 6.50
CA LYS A 31 -22.33 -17.11 6.19
C LYS A 31 -22.50 -17.99 7.44
N ARG A 32 -21.91 -17.58 8.57
CA ARG A 32 -22.03 -18.31 9.84
C ARG A 32 -23.46 -18.26 10.38
N ILE A 33 -24.10 -17.09 10.37
CA ILE A 33 -25.47 -16.92 10.86
C ILE A 33 -26.46 -17.65 9.95
N THR A 34 -26.30 -17.57 8.63
CA THR A 34 -27.12 -18.31 7.64
C THR A 34 -27.04 -19.80 7.89
N LYS A 35 -25.85 -20.36 8.08
CA LYS A 35 -25.68 -21.79 8.41
C LYS A 35 -26.45 -22.18 9.69
N ASN A 36 -26.39 -21.35 10.72
CA ASN A 36 -27.12 -21.60 11.97
C ASN A 36 -28.64 -21.49 11.79
N TYR A 37 -29.10 -20.53 10.99
CA TYR A 37 -30.51 -20.36 10.65
C TYR A 37 -31.06 -21.55 9.84
N ASP A 38 -30.30 -22.04 8.86
CA ASP A 38 -30.69 -23.22 8.07
C ASP A 38 -30.80 -24.48 8.94
N LEU A 39 -29.85 -24.69 9.86
CA LEU A 39 -29.91 -25.79 10.84
C LEU A 39 -31.11 -25.67 11.78
N LEU A 40 -31.44 -24.46 12.21
CA LEU A 40 -32.59 -24.21 13.08
C LEU A 40 -33.90 -24.60 12.37
N ILE A 41 -34.07 -24.17 11.11
CA ILE A 41 -35.25 -24.51 10.29
C ILE A 41 -35.34 -26.00 9.98
N GLN A 42 -34.22 -26.68 9.76
CA GLN A 42 -34.21 -28.11 9.47
C GLN A 42 -34.44 -28.98 10.71
N SER A 43 -34.34 -28.41 11.92
CA SER A 43 -34.49 -29.18 13.16
C SER A 43 -35.95 -29.56 13.43
N SER A 44 -36.18 -30.79 13.87
CA SER A 44 -37.52 -31.32 14.20
C SER A 44 -38.19 -30.65 15.41
N ASN A 45 -37.44 -29.85 16.17
CA ASN A 45 -37.88 -29.21 17.41
C ASN A 45 -38.09 -27.70 17.22
N LEU A 46 -38.66 -27.31 16.07
CA LEU A 46 -38.93 -25.90 15.82
C LEU A 46 -39.95 -25.34 16.82
N PRO A 47 -39.76 -24.08 17.29
CA PRO A 47 -40.74 -23.38 18.11
C PRO A 47 -42.09 -23.21 17.39
N ASP A 48 -43.14 -22.75 18.09
CA ASP A 48 -44.46 -22.51 17.50
C ASP A 48 -44.42 -21.68 16.20
N LEU A 49 -45.38 -21.89 15.29
CA LEU A 49 -45.45 -21.23 13.97
C LEU A 49 -45.27 -19.70 14.03
N ILE A 50 -45.81 -19.06 15.08
CA ILE A 50 -45.68 -17.62 15.31
C ILE A 50 -44.23 -17.23 15.55
N GLN A 51 -43.52 -17.97 16.42
CA GLN A 51 -42.12 -17.73 16.73
C GLN A 51 -41.22 -18.01 15.51
N GLN A 52 -41.56 -18.99 14.67
CA GLN A 52 -40.85 -19.24 13.41
C GLN A 52 -40.95 -18.05 12.45
N ASN A 53 -42.13 -17.45 12.33
CA ASN A 53 -42.34 -16.26 11.48
C ASN A 53 -41.57 -15.05 12.03
N ASP A 54 -41.54 -14.86 13.34
CA ASP A 54 -40.77 -13.79 13.98
C ASP A 54 -39.26 -13.95 13.78
N ILE A 55 -38.74 -15.18 13.90
CA ILE A 55 -37.33 -15.51 13.65
C ILE A 55 -36.96 -15.26 12.19
N LYS A 56 -37.82 -15.70 11.25
CA LYS A 56 -37.63 -15.45 9.82
C LYS A 56 -37.61 -13.96 9.50
N PHE A 57 -38.58 -13.21 10.03
CA PHE A 57 -38.64 -11.76 9.83
C PHE A 57 -37.43 -11.02 10.42
N ALA A 58 -36.97 -11.42 11.61
CA ALA A 58 -35.75 -10.89 12.20
C ALA A 58 -34.50 -11.18 11.34
N TYR A 59 -34.41 -12.40 10.79
CA TYR A 59 -33.32 -12.79 9.90
C TYR A 59 -33.33 -12.01 8.57
N GLU A 60 -34.50 -11.84 7.94
CA GLU A 60 -34.63 -11.04 6.71
C GLU A 60 -34.27 -9.56 6.94
N LYS A 61 -34.70 -8.99 8.08
CA LYS A 61 -34.29 -7.65 8.51
C LYS A 61 -32.79 -7.55 8.72
N PHE A 62 -32.19 -8.55 9.35
CA PHE A 62 -30.75 -8.60 9.57
C PHE A 62 -29.97 -8.65 8.25
N LEU A 63 -30.38 -9.51 7.29
CA LEU A 63 -29.74 -9.57 5.97
C LEU A 63 -29.81 -8.22 5.24
N THR A 64 -30.97 -7.56 5.27
CA THR A 64 -31.16 -6.24 4.65
C THR A 64 -30.28 -5.17 5.33
N PHE A 65 -30.21 -5.19 6.67
CA PHE A 65 -29.37 -4.27 7.42
C PHE A 65 -27.88 -4.44 7.08
N VAL A 66 -27.43 -5.69 6.96
CA VAL A 66 -26.04 -5.98 6.66
C VAL A 66 -25.66 -5.60 5.23
N ASP A 67 -26.52 -5.85 4.24
CA ASP A 67 -26.32 -5.41 2.86
C ASP A 67 -26.17 -3.87 2.78
N ASN A 68 -26.99 -3.14 3.53
CA ASN A 68 -26.88 -1.68 3.63
C ASN A 68 -25.55 -1.23 4.25
N ILE A 69 -25.04 -1.94 5.27
CA ILE A 69 -23.71 -1.64 5.85
C ILE A 69 -22.60 -1.91 4.84
N GLU A 70 -22.63 -3.05 4.14
CA GLU A 70 -21.62 -3.41 3.14
C GLU A 70 -21.54 -2.35 2.04
N LYS A 71 -22.71 -1.94 1.51
CA LYS A 71 -22.82 -0.86 0.52
C LYS A 71 -22.29 0.47 1.04
N ARG A 72 -22.60 0.83 2.29
CA ARG A 72 -22.08 2.06 2.91
C ARG A 72 -20.55 2.05 3.02
N ILE A 73 -19.97 0.95 3.50
CA ILE A 73 -18.50 0.79 3.60
C ILE A 73 -17.84 0.94 2.23
N TYR A 74 -18.44 0.33 1.21
CA TYR A 74 -17.95 0.46 -0.17
C TYR A 74 -18.04 1.91 -0.68
N GLN A 75 -19.15 2.61 -0.42
CA GLN A 75 -19.33 4.01 -0.81
C GLN A 75 -18.34 4.96 -0.12
N GLU A 76 -18.09 4.75 1.18
CA GLU A 76 -17.08 5.51 1.95
C GLU A 76 -15.68 5.33 1.34
N TRP A 77 -15.31 4.09 1.03
CA TRP A 77 -14.04 3.81 0.35
C TRP A 77 -13.99 4.42 -1.06
N TRP A 78 -15.07 4.28 -1.83
CA TRP A 78 -15.15 4.77 -3.21
C TRP A 78 -14.90 6.28 -3.29
N LEU A 79 -15.48 7.04 -2.37
CA LEU A 79 -15.28 8.49 -2.29
C LEU A 79 -13.80 8.84 -2.10
N LEU A 80 -13.16 8.24 -1.09
CA LEU A 80 -11.73 8.45 -0.79
C LEU A 80 -10.84 8.02 -1.97
N ALA A 81 -11.14 6.88 -2.57
CA ALA A 81 -10.38 6.33 -3.68
C ALA A 81 -10.55 7.13 -4.99
N SER A 82 -11.72 7.75 -5.19
CA SER A 82 -11.98 8.61 -6.35
C SER A 82 -11.29 9.97 -6.22
N GLU A 83 -11.23 10.52 -5.01
CA GLU A 83 -10.51 11.77 -4.72
C GLU A 83 -8.99 11.60 -4.77
N LEU A 84 -8.51 10.38 -4.54
CA LEU A 84 -7.10 10.07 -4.68
C LEU A 84 -6.64 10.38 -6.11
N GLN A 85 -5.52 11.09 -6.23
CA GLN A 85 -4.90 11.40 -7.52
C GLN A 85 -3.57 10.65 -7.65
N PRO A 86 -3.59 9.32 -7.90
CA PRO A 86 -2.38 8.49 -7.94
C PRO A 86 -1.30 9.04 -8.84
N LYS A 87 -1.67 9.54 -10.03
CA LYS A 87 -0.72 10.12 -10.99
C LYS A 87 0.06 11.29 -10.39
N LYS A 88 -0.58 12.19 -9.64
CA LYS A 88 0.13 13.32 -9.00
C LYS A 88 1.01 12.85 -7.85
N LEU A 89 0.55 11.86 -7.09
CA LEU A 89 1.33 11.30 -5.98
C LEU A 89 2.57 10.55 -6.48
N LEU A 90 2.47 9.86 -7.62
CA LEU A 90 3.59 9.16 -8.26
C LEU A 90 4.60 10.12 -8.92
N GLN A 91 4.21 11.35 -9.25
CA GLN A 91 5.13 12.39 -9.75
C GLN A 91 6.02 13.00 -8.66
N LYS A 92 5.69 12.79 -7.38
CA LYS A 92 6.50 13.30 -6.27
C LYS A 92 7.89 12.65 -6.28
N PRO A 93 8.92 13.35 -5.78
CA PRO A 93 10.23 12.76 -5.56
C PRO A 93 10.15 11.51 -4.71
N PHE A 94 10.80 10.43 -5.17
CA PHE A 94 10.83 9.15 -4.47
C PHE A 94 12.09 8.97 -3.62
N LEU A 95 13.06 9.89 -3.71
CA LEU A 95 14.22 9.95 -2.84
C LEU A 95 14.10 11.15 -1.89
N LYS A 96 14.45 10.94 -0.63
CA LYS A 96 14.51 11.98 0.40
C LYS A 96 15.83 11.90 1.15
N GLU A 97 16.36 13.05 1.54
CA GLU A 97 17.48 13.10 2.46
C GLU A 97 17.00 12.61 3.84
N ASN A 98 17.81 11.79 4.49
CA ASN A 98 17.48 11.32 5.82
C ASN A 98 17.67 12.45 6.84
N ILE A 99 16.71 12.58 7.77
CA ILE A 99 16.66 13.68 8.76
C ILE A 99 17.75 13.51 9.84
N GLU A 100 18.13 12.28 10.15
CA GLU A 100 19.09 11.94 11.21
C GLU A 100 20.53 11.90 10.72
N ASN A 101 20.75 11.43 9.47
CA ASN A 101 22.08 11.33 8.89
C ASN A 101 22.11 11.90 7.46
N LYS A 102 22.82 13.02 7.28
CA LYS A 102 22.95 13.73 6.00
C LYS A 102 23.51 12.88 4.86
N TYR A 103 24.22 11.79 5.15
CA TYR A 103 24.77 10.89 4.13
C TYR A 103 23.81 9.75 3.76
N PHE A 104 22.75 9.52 4.53
CA PHE A 104 21.77 8.47 4.25
C PHE A 104 20.64 9.00 3.38
N ILE A 105 20.11 8.10 2.55
CA ILE A 105 19.00 8.39 1.64
C ILE A 105 17.83 7.49 2.03
N ASP A 106 16.66 8.10 2.15
CA ASP A 106 15.40 7.42 2.40
C ASP A 106 14.58 7.32 1.10
N VAL A 107 13.90 6.20 0.93
CA VAL A 107 12.97 5.99 -0.18
C VAL A 107 11.58 6.40 0.27
N TYR A 108 10.99 7.37 -0.42
CA TYR A 108 9.61 7.77 -0.19
C TYR A 108 8.68 7.13 -1.22
N PHE A 109 7.64 6.47 -0.69
CA PHE A 109 6.50 6.03 -1.47
C PHE A 109 5.23 6.41 -0.72
N ASP A 110 4.26 7.01 -1.43
CA ASP A 110 3.06 7.49 -0.77
C ASP A 110 2.23 6.30 -0.24
N PRO A 111 2.03 6.19 1.08
CA PRO A 111 1.33 5.06 1.69
C PRO A 111 -0.11 4.94 1.21
N GLN A 112 -0.74 6.06 0.84
CA GLN A 112 -2.13 6.08 0.38
C GLN A 112 -2.31 5.28 -0.92
N ILE A 113 -1.29 5.26 -1.79
CA ILE A 113 -1.32 4.45 -3.01
C ILE A 113 -1.28 2.96 -2.67
N ILE A 114 -0.44 2.55 -1.71
CA ILE A 114 -0.33 1.14 -1.30
C ILE A 114 -1.67 0.68 -0.72
N LEU A 115 -2.23 1.47 0.19
CA LEU A 115 -3.52 1.20 0.82
C LEU A 115 -4.63 1.10 -0.24
N ALA A 116 -4.71 2.06 -1.15
CA ALA A 116 -5.73 2.06 -2.21
C ALA A 116 -5.61 0.83 -3.12
N LEU A 117 -4.39 0.45 -3.55
CA LEU A 117 -4.17 -0.73 -4.39
C LEU A 117 -4.51 -2.04 -3.67
N ASN A 118 -4.22 -2.13 -2.38
CA ASN A 118 -4.59 -3.28 -1.54
C ASN A 118 -6.11 -3.37 -1.40
N GLU A 119 -6.79 -2.26 -1.11
CA GLU A 119 -8.26 -2.21 -1.04
C GLU A 119 -8.90 -2.62 -2.38
N SER A 120 -8.43 -2.05 -3.48
CA SER A 120 -8.90 -2.40 -4.83
C SER A 120 -8.79 -3.90 -5.11
N LEU A 121 -7.69 -4.55 -4.70
CA LEU A 121 -7.53 -6.00 -4.88
C LEU A 121 -8.64 -6.79 -4.19
N TRP A 122 -9.01 -6.41 -2.97
CA TRP A 122 -10.02 -7.12 -2.20
C TRP A 122 -11.44 -6.76 -2.62
N TRP A 123 -11.71 -5.52 -2.99
CA TRP A 123 -13.00 -5.13 -3.59
C TRP A 123 -13.29 -5.90 -4.88
N ILE A 124 -12.30 -6.06 -5.76
CA ILE A 124 -12.43 -6.90 -6.95
C ILE A 124 -12.74 -8.35 -6.58
N ARG A 125 -12.07 -8.91 -5.55
CA ARG A 125 -12.36 -10.27 -5.05
C ARG A 125 -13.75 -10.41 -4.44
N LEU A 126 -14.33 -9.30 -3.95
CA LEU A 126 -15.70 -9.23 -3.45
C LEU A 126 -16.73 -9.00 -4.57
N ASN A 127 -16.30 -8.97 -5.84
CA ASN A 127 -17.09 -8.66 -7.04
C ASN A 127 -17.59 -7.21 -7.11
N TYR A 128 -16.84 -6.27 -6.54
CA TYR A 128 -17.06 -4.83 -6.72
C TYR A 128 -16.13 -4.26 -7.79
N GLU A 129 -16.52 -3.11 -8.33
CA GLU A 129 -15.71 -2.32 -9.24
C GLU A 129 -14.72 -1.42 -8.49
N ILE A 130 -13.79 -0.81 -9.22
CA ILE A 130 -12.81 0.14 -8.67
C ILE A 130 -12.92 1.48 -9.41
N PRO A 131 -12.62 2.61 -8.76
CA PRO A 131 -12.64 3.92 -9.41
C PRO A 131 -11.68 3.99 -10.60
N PHE A 132 -12.10 4.69 -11.66
CA PHE A 132 -11.29 4.89 -12.86
C PHE A 132 -9.93 5.56 -12.58
N SER A 133 -9.88 6.42 -11.56
CA SER A 133 -8.64 7.06 -11.09
C SER A 133 -7.54 6.05 -10.71
N LEU A 134 -7.94 4.87 -10.25
CA LEU A 134 -7.05 3.80 -9.79
C LEU A 134 -6.81 2.71 -10.82
N THR A 135 -7.70 2.55 -11.81
CA THR A 135 -7.64 1.45 -12.79
C THR A 135 -6.29 1.37 -13.51
N ASP A 136 -5.78 2.50 -14.00
CA ASP A 136 -4.48 2.56 -14.68
C ASP A 136 -3.35 2.04 -13.78
N VAL A 137 -3.28 2.54 -12.54
CA VAL A 137 -2.23 2.21 -11.58
C VAL A 137 -2.37 0.79 -11.06
N TYR A 138 -3.60 0.31 -10.92
CA TYR A 138 -3.90 -1.06 -10.53
C TYR A 138 -3.44 -2.06 -11.60
N ASN A 139 -3.64 -1.75 -12.89
CA ASN A 139 -3.21 -2.61 -13.98
C ASN A 139 -1.69 -2.77 -14.04
N THR A 140 -0.95 -1.68 -13.80
CA THR A 140 0.53 -1.68 -13.78
C THR A 140 1.13 -1.91 -12.39
N ARG A 141 0.32 -2.34 -11.40
CA ARG A 141 0.76 -2.55 -9.99
C ARG A 141 1.98 -3.47 -9.83
N LYS A 142 2.15 -4.44 -10.74
CA LYS A 142 3.32 -5.35 -10.72
C LYS A 142 4.60 -4.60 -11.05
N SER A 143 4.61 -3.81 -12.13
CA SER A 143 5.72 -2.94 -12.50
C SER A 143 6.02 -1.93 -11.39
N PHE A 144 5.00 -1.30 -10.81
CA PHE A 144 5.20 -0.40 -9.66
C PHE A 144 5.87 -1.07 -8.46
N ARG A 145 5.45 -2.30 -8.13
CA ARG A 145 6.08 -3.06 -7.05
C ARG A 145 7.55 -3.36 -7.36
N GLN A 146 7.85 -3.76 -8.59
CA GLN A 146 9.21 -4.03 -9.04
C GLN A 146 10.08 -2.76 -8.97
N MET A 147 9.63 -1.65 -9.54
CA MET A 147 10.36 -0.38 -9.48
C MET A 147 10.63 0.05 -8.03
N ARG A 148 9.66 -0.13 -7.12
CA ARG A 148 9.86 0.16 -5.69
C ARG A 148 10.91 -0.77 -5.05
N GLU A 149 10.91 -2.05 -5.39
CA GLU A 149 11.89 -3.02 -4.89
C GLU A 149 13.29 -2.68 -5.40
N GLU A 150 13.43 -2.35 -6.69
CA GLU A 150 14.69 -1.89 -7.31
C GLU A 150 15.21 -0.60 -6.63
N THR A 151 14.33 0.39 -6.39
CA THR A 151 14.69 1.61 -5.64
C THR A 151 15.25 1.28 -4.27
N ASN A 152 14.58 0.42 -3.52
CA ASN A 152 15.03 0.02 -2.20
C ASN A 152 16.35 -0.74 -2.25
N GLU A 153 16.57 -1.56 -3.27
CA GLU A 153 17.81 -2.33 -3.41
C GLU A 153 19.02 -1.41 -3.57
N PHE A 154 19.01 -0.51 -4.56
CA PHE A 154 20.18 0.33 -4.82
C PHE A 154 20.43 1.34 -3.70
N ILE A 155 19.38 1.88 -3.07
CA ILE A 155 19.53 2.76 -1.91
C ILE A 155 20.09 2.01 -0.70
N ARG A 156 19.68 0.75 -0.47
CA ARG A 156 20.29 -0.07 0.59
C ARG A 156 21.76 -0.35 0.32
N LYS A 157 22.15 -0.64 -0.93
CA LYS A 157 23.56 -0.80 -1.30
C LYS A 157 24.34 0.48 -1.01
N PHE A 158 23.82 1.63 -1.40
CA PHE A 158 24.43 2.93 -1.11
C PHE A 158 24.56 3.19 0.40
N ASN A 159 23.47 3.04 1.16
CA ASN A 159 23.48 3.24 2.61
C ASN A 159 24.44 2.28 3.31
N LYS A 160 24.61 1.04 2.81
CA LYS A 160 25.60 0.08 3.31
C LYS A 160 27.05 0.54 3.06
N ILE A 161 27.32 1.16 1.91
CA ILE A 161 28.64 1.76 1.64
C ILE A 161 28.90 2.88 2.65
N ILE A 162 27.94 3.78 2.85
CA ILE A 162 28.07 4.88 3.80
C ILE A 162 28.30 4.36 5.24
N ASP A 163 27.52 3.38 5.67
CA ASP A 163 27.63 2.76 7.00
C ASP A 163 29.00 2.12 7.24
N SER A 164 29.60 1.57 6.18
CA SER A 164 30.94 0.97 6.24
C SER A 164 32.10 1.96 6.27
N LEU A 165 31.87 3.26 6.01
CA LEU A 165 32.92 4.29 5.95
C LEU A 165 33.06 4.98 7.32
N HIS A 166 34.28 5.06 7.85
CA HIS A 166 34.54 5.74 9.13
C HIS A 166 35.56 6.88 8.99
N GLY A 167 35.23 8.05 9.56
CA GLY A 167 36.13 9.18 9.80
C GLY A 167 36.97 9.62 8.59
N GLN A 168 38.20 9.13 8.50
CA GLN A 168 39.16 9.48 7.45
C GLN A 168 38.81 8.87 6.08
N GLU A 169 38.13 7.71 6.05
CA GLU A 169 37.69 7.08 4.80
C GLU A 169 36.60 7.90 4.11
N LEU A 170 35.74 8.58 4.86
CA LEU A 170 34.70 9.44 4.28
C LEU A 170 35.31 10.56 3.42
N CYS A 171 36.44 11.14 3.84
CA CYS A 171 37.13 12.17 3.06
C CYS A 171 37.71 11.60 1.76
N LEU A 172 38.24 10.36 1.78
CA LEU A 172 38.77 9.70 0.59
C LEU A 172 37.67 9.34 -0.43
N PHE A 173 36.50 8.97 0.07
CA PHE A 173 35.34 8.61 -0.76
C PHE A 173 34.39 9.78 -1.04
N GLU A 174 34.70 11.00 -0.57
CA GLU A 174 33.78 12.14 -0.68
C GLU A 174 33.45 12.48 -2.14
N GLU A 175 34.44 12.47 -3.03
CA GLU A 175 34.19 12.72 -4.47
C GLU A 175 33.34 11.61 -5.11
N HIS A 176 33.53 10.36 -4.71
CA HIS A 176 32.74 9.23 -5.18
C HIS A 176 31.28 9.34 -4.70
N ILE A 177 31.08 9.69 -3.42
CA ILE A 177 29.75 9.93 -2.83
C ILE A 177 29.06 11.11 -3.52
N ARG A 178 29.77 12.22 -3.74
CA ARG A 178 29.24 13.39 -4.49
C ARG A 178 28.84 13.01 -5.91
N THR A 179 29.62 12.17 -6.58
CA THR A 179 29.29 11.68 -7.93
C THR A 179 28.01 10.85 -7.93
N ILE A 180 27.83 9.96 -6.94
CA ILE A 180 26.59 9.19 -6.77
C ILE A 180 25.40 10.13 -6.50
N ILE A 181 25.52 11.06 -5.55
CA ILE A 181 24.45 12.01 -5.20
C ILE A 181 24.05 12.85 -6.41
N LYS A 182 25.03 13.34 -7.19
CA LYS A 182 24.76 14.09 -8.43
C LYS A 182 23.99 13.26 -9.45
N LYS A 183 24.23 11.96 -9.52
CA LYS A 183 23.51 11.03 -10.40
C LYS A 183 22.12 10.68 -9.88
N LEU A 184 21.92 10.65 -8.56
CA LEU A 184 20.62 10.46 -7.92
C LEU A 184 19.75 11.73 -7.89
N GLN A 185 20.34 12.91 -8.11
CA GLN A 185 19.66 14.21 -8.11
C GLN A 185 18.34 14.27 -8.90
N PRO A 186 18.20 13.64 -10.10
CA PRO A 186 16.92 13.59 -10.81
C PRO A 186 15.78 12.93 -10.01
N GLY A 187 16.08 11.96 -9.14
CA GLY A 187 15.11 11.31 -8.26
C GLY A 187 14.71 12.16 -7.05
N PHE A 188 15.61 13.03 -6.56
CA PHE A 188 15.32 14.03 -5.52
C PHE A 188 14.48 15.20 -6.05
N LEU A 189 14.68 15.58 -7.31
CA LEU A 189 13.95 16.68 -7.94
C LEU A 189 12.61 16.25 -8.56
N GLY A 190 12.28 14.96 -8.54
CA GLY A 190 11.07 14.41 -9.18
C GLY A 190 11.09 14.48 -10.71
N LYS A 191 12.26 14.69 -11.33
CA LYS A 191 12.43 14.67 -12.80
C LYS A 191 12.27 13.26 -13.35
N VAL A 192 12.75 12.27 -12.61
CA VAL A 192 12.46 10.85 -12.81
C VAL A 192 11.43 10.46 -11.78
N ASN A 193 10.42 9.70 -12.19
CA ASN A 193 9.34 9.25 -11.34
C ASN A 193 8.83 7.88 -11.81
N TYR A 194 7.97 7.26 -11.01
CA TYR A 194 7.47 5.91 -11.29
C TYR A 194 6.48 5.81 -12.46
N ILE A 195 6.07 6.93 -13.07
CA ILE A 195 5.09 6.91 -14.18
C ILE A 195 5.75 6.47 -15.47
N ASN A 196 6.97 6.95 -15.74
CA ASN A 196 7.70 6.59 -16.94
C ASN A 196 8.66 5.44 -16.64
N GLU A 197 8.18 4.22 -16.83
CA GLU A 197 8.90 2.98 -16.54
C GLU A 197 10.26 2.92 -17.26
N ASN A 198 10.34 3.26 -18.54
CA ASN A 198 11.61 3.24 -19.29
C ASN A 198 12.63 4.22 -18.71
N SER A 199 12.20 5.47 -18.47
CA SER A 199 13.07 6.48 -17.88
C SER A 199 13.51 6.12 -16.46
N PHE A 200 12.67 5.42 -15.71
CA PHE A 200 13.02 4.92 -14.38
C PHE A 200 14.06 3.80 -14.46
N HIS A 201 13.86 2.82 -15.34
CA HIS A 201 14.79 1.70 -15.51
C HIS A 201 16.18 2.14 -15.98
N ASP A 202 16.23 3.07 -16.94
CA ASP A 202 17.50 3.67 -17.39
C ASP A 202 18.23 4.36 -16.23
N PHE A 203 17.49 5.12 -15.42
CA PHE A 203 18.01 5.78 -14.23
C PHE A 203 18.50 4.77 -13.17
N ALA A 204 17.70 3.74 -12.87
CA ALA A 204 18.01 2.75 -11.85
C ALA A 204 19.20 1.87 -12.24
N SER A 205 19.33 1.53 -13.52
CA SER A 205 20.47 0.79 -14.07
C SER A 205 21.76 1.58 -13.95
N GLU A 206 21.75 2.87 -14.34
CA GLU A 206 22.92 3.73 -14.21
C GLU A 206 23.29 4.00 -12.74
N ALA A 207 22.29 4.20 -11.87
CA ALA A 207 22.52 4.38 -10.44
C ALA A 207 23.17 3.13 -9.82
N ASN A 208 22.64 1.93 -10.10
CA ASN A 208 23.23 0.67 -9.65
C ASN A 208 24.65 0.49 -10.17
N ARG A 209 24.91 0.77 -11.45
CA ARG A 209 26.24 0.63 -12.05
C ARG A 209 27.29 1.46 -11.32
N ILE A 210 26.97 2.71 -10.99
CA ILE A 210 27.89 3.63 -10.29
C ILE A 210 28.08 3.21 -8.83
N ILE A 211 27.00 2.80 -8.16
CA ILE A 211 27.07 2.29 -6.77
C ILE A 211 27.93 1.03 -6.71
N ASP A 212 27.77 0.10 -7.65
CA ASP A 212 28.55 -1.13 -7.74
C ASP A 212 30.02 -0.88 -8.07
N GLN A 213 30.34 0.13 -8.89
CA GLN A 213 31.72 0.55 -9.13
C GLN A 213 32.40 1.05 -7.85
N VAL A 214 31.71 1.88 -7.06
CA VAL A 214 32.24 2.37 -5.78
C VAL A 214 32.35 1.24 -4.77
N TYR A 215 31.39 0.30 -4.76
CA TYR A 215 31.44 -0.89 -3.92
C TYR A 215 32.67 -1.76 -4.22
N LYS A 216 32.94 -2.06 -5.50
CA LYS A 216 34.11 -2.84 -5.94
C LYS A 216 35.45 -2.15 -5.72
N ASN A 217 35.48 -0.82 -5.72
CA ASN A 217 36.72 -0.09 -5.44
C ASN A 217 37.09 -0.12 -3.94
N LYS A 218 36.12 -0.45 -3.07
CA LYS A 218 36.33 -0.53 -1.61
C LYS A 218 36.56 -1.97 -1.11
N PHE A 219 35.89 -2.95 -1.70
CA PHE A 219 35.97 -4.38 -1.35
C PHE A 219 36.60 -5.19 -2.48
#